data_AF-A0A1H6HVV1-F1
#
_entry.id   AF-A0A1H6HVV1-F1
#
_cell.length_a   1.000
_cell.length_b   1.000
_cell.length_c   1.000
_cell.angle_alpha   90.00
_cell.angle_beta   90.00
_cell.angle_gamma   90.00
#
_symmetry.space_group_name_H-M   'P 1'
#
loop_
_entity.id
_entity.type
_entity.pdbx_description
1 polymer ?
#
loop_
_entity_poly.entity_id
_entity_poly.type
_entity_poly.pdbx_seq_one_letter_code
_entity_poly.pdbx_strand_id
1 'polypeptide(L)' 'MPQCARCEQELEANSGLLTRLGIGSLDGYECSKCGTLLCSNCFNERTLELAGSTHDRCPACDGTLRKR' A
#
# COMPACT_ATOMS: atom_id res chain seq x y z
N MET A 1 -0.92 5.71 -12.74
CA MET A 1 -0.54 5.96 -11.33
C MET A 1 0.01 4.66 -10.74
N PRO A 2 0.68 4.62 -9.57
CA PRO A 2 1.04 3.34 -8.97
C PRO A 2 -0.22 2.49 -8.72
N GLN A 3 -0.20 1.20 -9.05
CA GLN A 3 -1.33 0.30 -8.87
C GLN A 3 -1.13 -0.62 -7.67
N CYS A 4 -2.23 -0.97 -7.03
CA CYS A 4 -2.24 -1.99 -5.99
C CYS A 4 -2.01 -3.38 -6.60
N ALA A 5 -1.07 -4.14 -6.05
CA ALA A 5 -0.77 -5.49 -6.53
C ALA A 5 -1.88 -6.54 -6.27
N ARG A 6 -2.87 -6.24 -5.41
CA ARG A 6 -3.95 -7.18 -5.05
C ARG A 6 -5.26 -6.92 -5.83
N CYS A 7 -5.64 -5.67 -6.02
CA CYS A 7 -6.89 -5.31 -6.68
C CYS A 7 -6.69 -4.53 -7.99
N GLU A 8 -5.44 -4.29 -8.39
CA GLU A 8 -5.04 -3.52 -9.59
C GLU A 8 -5.58 -2.08 -9.62
N GLN A 9 -6.22 -1.64 -8.54
CA GLN A 9 -6.75 -0.30 -8.38
C GLN A 9 -5.60 0.69 -8.32
N GLU A 10 -5.75 1.79 -9.05
CA GLU A 10 -4.80 2.89 -8.98
C GLU A 10 -4.81 3.49 -7.57
N LEU A 11 -3.63 3.56 -6.97
CA LEU A 11 -3.38 4.27 -5.73
C LEU A 11 -3.33 5.75 -6.10
N GLU A 12 -4.48 6.40 -5.99
CA GLU A 12 -4.55 7.84 -6.17
C GLU A 12 -3.73 8.53 -5.08
N ALA A 13 -2.74 9.31 -5.48
CA ALA A 13 -2.22 10.36 -4.61
C ALA A 13 -3.36 11.35 -4.43
N ASN A 14 -3.92 11.41 -3.22
CA ASN A 14 -5.03 12.29 -2.85
C ASN A 14 -4.93 13.61 -3.63
N SER A 15 -5.85 13.84 -4.56
CA SER A 15 -5.77 14.90 -5.57
C SER A 15 -6.05 16.26 -4.95
N GLY A 16 -5.10 16.75 -4.15
CA GLY A 16 -5.09 18.07 -3.52
C GLY A 16 -3.80 18.83 -3.83
N LEU A 17 -3.78 20.12 -3.46
CA LEU A 17 -2.63 21.03 -3.64
C LEU A 17 -1.30 20.44 -3.12
N LEU A 18 -1.36 19.57 -2.10
CA LEU A 18 -0.24 18.85 -1.50
C LEU A 18 0.44 17.85 -2.45
N THR A 19 -0.32 17.20 -3.35
CA THR A 19 0.22 16.25 -4.33
C THR A 19 1.02 16.96 -5.42
N ARG A 20 0.62 18.17 -5.81
CA ARG A 20 1.40 19.02 -6.73
C ARG A 20 2.73 19.49 -6.14
N LEU A 21 2.85 19.52 -4.81
CA LEU A 21 4.06 19.87 -4.08
C LEU A 21 4.94 18.65 -3.76
N GLY A 22 4.58 17.45 -4.21
CA GLY A 22 5.31 16.22 -3.90
C GLY A 22 5.10 15.70 -2.46
N ILE A 23 4.12 16.26 -1.74
CA ILE A 23 3.75 15.94 -0.35
C ILE A 23 2.40 15.20 -0.32
N GLY A 24 2.03 14.55 -1.42
CA GLY A 24 0.85 13.69 -1.45
C GLY A 24 1.19 12.39 -0.76
N SER A 25 0.74 12.20 0.48
CA SER A 25 0.71 10.86 1.10
C SER A 25 -0.08 9.95 0.18
N LEU A 26 0.61 9.04 -0.50
CA LEU A 26 -0.04 7.94 -1.19
C LEU A 26 -0.67 7.07 -0.09
N ASP A 27 -1.99 7.02 0.01
CA ASP A 27 -2.69 6.20 1.00
C ASP A 27 -2.51 4.70 0.65
N GLY A 28 -1.37 4.15 1.04
CA GLY A 28 -0.99 2.78 0.76
C GLY A 28 0.28 2.33 1.46
N TYR A 29 0.61 1.08 1.23
CA TYR A 29 1.76 0.40 1.80
C TYR A 29 2.70 -0.04 0.68
N GLU A 30 3.98 0.25 0.82
CA GLU A 30 5.03 -0.16 -0.10
C GLU A 30 5.93 -1.22 0.54
N CYS A 31 6.25 -2.28 -0.21
CA CYS A 31 7.22 -3.25 0.22
C CYS A 31 8.63 -2.68 0.10
N SER A 32 9.37 -2.60 1.20
CA SER A 32 10.75 -2.10 1.22
C SER A 32 11.75 -3.00 0.46
N LYS A 33 11.36 -4.21 0.08
CA LYS A 33 12.23 -5.18 -0.63
C LYS A 33 12.00 -5.20 -2.13
N CYS A 34 10.73 -5.34 -2.55
CA CYS A 34 10.37 -5.52 -3.96
C CYS A 34 9.60 -4.34 -4.56
N GLY A 35 9.30 -3.29 -3.78
CA GLY A 35 8.57 -2.10 -4.26
C GLY A 35 7.10 -2.35 -4.54
N THR A 36 6.57 -3.53 -4.20
CA THR A 36 5.15 -3.85 -4.34
C THR A 36 4.28 -2.88 -3.55
N LEU A 37 3.27 -2.32 -4.19
CA LEU A 37 2.35 -1.37 -3.58
C LEU A 37 1.01 -2.04 -3.29
N LEU A 38 0.45 -1.70 -2.13
CA LEU A 38 -0.80 -2.25 -1.62
C LEU A 38 -1.70 -1.11 -1.15
N CYS A 39 -2.97 -1.17 -1.53
CA CYS A 39 -3.97 -0.21 -1.11
C CYS A 39 -4.28 -0.35 0.39
N SER A 40 -4.60 0.75 1.08
CA SER A 40 -4.98 0.69 2.50
C SER A 40 -6.17 -0.25 2.76
N ASN A 41 -7.13 -0.34 1.83
CA ASN A 41 -8.26 -1.26 1.94
C ASN A 41 -7.79 -2.73 1.90
N CYS A 42 -6.99 -3.07 0.90
CA CYS A 42 -6.40 -4.37 0.65
C CYS A 42 -5.49 -4.84 1.80
N PHE A 43 -4.81 -3.89 2.43
CA PHE A 43 -4.00 -4.12 3.62
C PHE A 43 -4.89 -4.42 4.83
N ASN A 44 -5.93 -3.61 5.07
CA ASN A 44 -6.87 -3.80 6.16
C ASN A 44 -7.68 -5.10 6.04
N GLU A 45 -8.14 -5.46 4.84
CA GLU A 45 -8.78 -6.75 4.57
C GLU A 45 -7.86 -7.90 4.98
N ARG A 46 -6.58 -7.79 4.64
CA ARG A 46 -5.58 -8.79 4.98
C ARG A 46 -5.25 -8.83 6.48
N THR A 47 -5.26 -7.67 7.14
CA THR A 47 -5.19 -7.56 8.61
C THR A 47 -6.32 -8.33 9.29
N LEU A 48 -7.54 -8.21 8.75
CA LEU A 48 -8.73 -8.93 9.24
C LEU A 48 -8.65 -10.44 8.94
N GLU A 49 -8.26 -10.83 7.72
CA GLU A 49 -8.06 -12.23 7.32
C GLU A 49 -7.01 -12.93 8.19
N LEU A 50 -5.95 -12.21 8.56
CA LEU A 50 -4.86 -12.71 9.40
C LEU A 50 -5.14 -12.57 10.90
N ALA A 51 -6.36 -12.18 11.31
CA ALA A 51 -6.79 -12.03 12.69
C ALA A 51 -5.83 -11.17 13.55
N GLY A 52 -5.26 -10.12 12.98
CA GLY A 52 -4.30 -9.24 13.69
C GLY A 52 -2.87 -9.80 13.81
N SER A 53 -2.54 -10.88 13.10
CA SER A 53 -1.14 -11.30 12.92
C SER A 53 -0.39 -10.32 12.02
N THR A 54 0.94 -10.46 11.94
CA THR A 54 1.86 -9.64 11.11
C THR A 54 1.48 -9.68 9.63
N HIS A 55 0.53 -8.82 9.24
CA HIS A 55 0.01 -8.60 7.90
C HIS A 55 0.86 -7.64 7.08
N ASP A 56 1.94 -7.14 7.68
CA ASP A 56 2.99 -6.36 7.07
C ASP A 56 3.86 -7.20 6.12
N ARG A 57 3.63 -8.50 5.94
CA ARG A 57 4.34 -9.27 4.90
C ARG A 57 3.85 -8.92 3.50
N CYS A 58 4.75 -8.68 2.56
CA CYS A 58 4.39 -8.43 1.17
C CYS A 58 3.76 -9.68 0.52
N PRO A 59 2.72 -9.54 -0.31
CA PRO A 59 2.10 -10.69 -0.98
C PRO A 59 2.95 -11.25 -2.12
N ALA A 60 3.87 -10.45 -2.68
CA ALA A 60 4.71 -10.83 -3.81
C ALA A 60 6.11 -11.31 -3.40
N CYS A 61 6.56 -10.99 -2.19
CA CYS A 61 7.89 -11.34 -1.70
C CYS A 61 7.90 -11.45 -0.16
N ASP A 62 8.89 -12.10 0.45
CA ASP A 62 9.07 -12.12 1.93
C ASP A 62 9.53 -10.77 2.53
N GLY A 63 9.26 -9.66 1.86
CA GLY A 63 9.56 -8.32 2.36
C GLY A 63 8.48 -7.79 3.29
N THR A 64 8.78 -6.67 3.95
CA THR A 64 7.81 -5.97 4.81
C THR A 64 7.22 -4.77 4.08
N LEU A 65 5.90 -4.65 4.15
CA LEU A 65 5.06 -3.54 3.73
C LEU A 65 5.16 -2.45 4.79
N ARG A 66 5.55 -1.25 4.37
CA ARG A 66 5.59 -0.07 5.21
C ARG A 66 4.66 0.99 4.65
N LYS A 67 4.04 1.74 5.55
CA LYS A 67 3.21 2.88 5.15
C LYS A 67 4.08 3.88 4.38
N ARG A 68 3.62 4.30 3.22
CA ARG A 68 4.29 5.26 2.35
C ARG A 68 3.89 6.69 2.69
#